data_AF-A0A9E4CK63-F1
#
_entry.id   AF-A0A9E4CK63-F1
#
_cell.length_a   1.000
_cell.length_b   1.000
_cell.length_c   1.000
_cell.angle_alpha   90.00
_cell.angle_beta   90.00
_cell.angle_gamma   90.00
#
_symmetry.space_group_name_H-M   'P 1'
#
loop_
_entity.id
_entity.type
_entity.pdbx_description
1 polymer ?
#
loop_
_entity_poly.entity_id
_entity_poly.type
_entity_poly.pdbx_seq_one_letter_code
_entity_poly.pdbx_strand_id
1 'polypeptide(L)'
;RNIQYNIVSSLWLIGLVAVSLLILFRLPSLELNLPNIQFQGTFLEVTDEPMAPGEQVVMEKMVLMLLTIGLIWLFWKIRRMGQGLLDRKYDRGEYDYRRAAGELAEVMAAQFTMNDLAEGMVQKLAGLMQVKQVGVLFFRGEANCCCSVAIGTDKTRWDEFSRAIDRRIINLIQQNRADYRFSADYLPDDIREQFELEGFRHIIAIRSKEKLVGVLLIGEKRSESPFHKDDLIFLSAVARQTSVAIENAFLYEELAEQQRLKHELDIARRIQIASLPQTHPRIPGLDISGISIPAQEVGGDYFDYLNGMPGEITIIVGDVSGKGTSAAFYMSKVQGIMRSLHDFGLSPRELFIRANQLLTNDLEKQSFITAVGASFKSGQRQLIYARAGHSPLFYYRASAGKVEMLIPRGMGMGLTKTAKFDQLLEEETLHYEPGDIFCFITDGITEAHSISGEEFGEEKLLHLLQECNGTSAKRIRDQIITAVNRFAENARQHDDLTVVVVKAV
;
A
#
# COMPACT_ATOMS: atom_id res chain seq x y z
N ARG A 1 5.60 -16.17 41.96
CA ARG A 1 6.24 -15.79 43.25
C ARG A 1 7.11 -16.92 43.77
N ASN A 2 8.42 -16.68 43.90
CA ASN A 2 9.43 -17.68 44.27
C ASN A 2 9.20 -18.19 45.72
N ILE A 3 9.03 -19.50 45.92
CA ILE A 3 8.86 -20.12 47.25
C ILE A 3 10.03 -19.74 48.17
N GLN A 4 11.24 -19.61 47.62
CA GLN A 4 12.42 -19.19 48.37
C GLN A 4 12.29 -17.76 48.91
N TYR A 5 11.69 -16.82 48.16
CA TYR A 5 11.46 -15.45 48.64
C TYR A 5 10.49 -15.46 49.83
N ASN A 6 9.39 -16.20 49.72
CA ASN A 6 8.41 -16.29 50.81
C ASN A 6 9.03 -16.88 52.08
N ILE A 7 9.87 -17.92 51.95
CA ILE A 7 10.57 -18.53 53.08
C ILE A 7 11.56 -17.53 53.69
N VAL A 8 12.44 -16.91 52.89
CA VAL A 8 13.49 -16.01 53.38
C VAL A 8 12.89 -14.72 53.98
N SER A 9 11.87 -14.15 53.34
CA SER A 9 11.15 -12.97 53.84
C SER A 9 10.40 -13.27 55.13
N SER A 10 9.78 -14.44 55.24
CA SER A 10 9.13 -14.88 56.48
C SER A 10 10.15 -15.13 57.59
N LEU A 11 11.28 -15.77 57.31
CA LEU A 11 12.35 -15.97 58.29
C LEU A 11 12.96 -14.66 58.77
N TRP A 12 13.15 -13.69 57.87
CA TRP A 12 13.62 -12.35 58.22
C TRP A 12 12.64 -11.65 59.16
N LEU A 13 11.34 -11.70 58.86
CA LEU A 13 10.30 -11.11 59.72
C LEU A 13 10.22 -11.81 61.08
N ILE A 14 10.24 -13.15 61.11
CA ILE A 14 10.19 -13.94 62.33
C ILE A 14 11.40 -13.64 63.21
N GLY A 15 12.61 -13.57 62.63
CA GLY A 15 13.83 -13.22 63.35
C GLY A 15 13.76 -11.82 63.97
N LEU A 16 13.27 -10.84 63.20
CA LEU A 16 13.09 -9.46 63.68
C LEU A 16 12.09 -9.38 64.84
N VAL A 17 10.97 -10.09 64.74
CA VAL A 17 9.94 -10.15 65.79
C VAL A 17 10.48 -10.85 67.05
N ALA A 18 11.20 -11.96 66.89
CA ALA A 18 11.80 -12.68 68.02
C ALA A 18 12.81 -11.82 68.78
N VAL A 19 13.70 -11.12 68.07
CA VAL A 19 14.67 -10.18 68.68
C VAL A 19 13.93 -9.01 69.36
N SER A 20 12.89 -8.47 68.74
CA SER A 20 12.10 -7.38 69.30
C SER A 20 11.42 -7.79 70.61
N LEU A 21 10.80 -8.98 70.65
CA LEU A 21 10.16 -9.53 71.85
C LEU A 21 11.18 -9.81 72.96
N LEU A 22 12.35 -10.33 72.61
CA LEU A 22 13.40 -10.64 73.59
C LEU A 22 13.96 -9.38 74.24
N ILE A 23 14.15 -8.31 73.46
CA ILE A 23 14.55 -6.99 73.98
C ILE A 23 13.43 -6.39 74.85
N LEU A 24 12.18 -6.40 74.38
CA LEU A 24 11.04 -5.88 75.16
C LEU A 24 10.83 -6.62 76.48
N PHE A 25 11.11 -7.93 76.53
CA PHE A 25 11.00 -8.72 77.77
C PHE A 25 12.14 -8.45 78.76
N ARG A 26 13.34 -8.09 78.26
CA ARG A 26 14.51 -7.76 79.09
C ARG A 26 14.54 -6.31 79.56
N LEU A 27 13.88 -5.40 78.86
CA LEU A 27 13.86 -3.97 79.18
C LEU A 27 13.35 -3.65 80.60
N PRO A 28 12.27 -4.28 81.11
CA PRO A 28 11.78 -4.03 82.47
C PRO A 28 12.73 -4.48 83.58
N SER A 29 13.68 -5.39 83.27
CA SER A 29 14.67 -5.89 84.23
C SER A 29 15.99 -5.11 84.24
N LEU A 30 16.08 -4.02 83.46
CA LEU A 30 17.24 -3.12 83.51
C LEU A 30 17.09 -2.16 84.69
N GLU A 31 17.95 -2.29 85.69
CA GLU A 31 18.14 -1.27 86.72
C GLU A 31 18.90 -0.10 86.10
N LEU A 32 18.20 1.01 85.87
CA LEU A 32 18.80 2.25 85.36
C LEU A 32 19.18 3.14 86.55
N ASN A 33 20.46 3.20 86.88
CA ASN A 33 20.98 4.19 87.83
C ASN A 33 21.03 5.57 87.16
N LEU A 34 19.88 6.26 87.14
CA LEU A 34 19.77 7.62 86.63
C LEU A 34 20.29 8.62 87.69
N PRO A 35 21.07 9.65 87.30
CA PRO A 35 21.41 10.74 88.21
C PRO A 35 20.15 11.51 88.63
N ASN A 36 20.19 12.19 89.78
CA ASN A 36 19.06 13.00 90.23
C ASN A 36 18.93 14.23 89.34
N ILE A 37 17.82 14.33 88.62
CA ILE A 37 17.56 15.38 87.64
C ILE A 37 16.31 16.15 88.07
N GLN A 38 16.41 17.47 88.17
CA GLN A 38 15.26 18.35 88.33
C GLN A 38 14.98 19.15 87.05
N PHE A 39 13.70 19.19 86.67
CA PHE A 39 13.22 20.00 85.55
C PHE A 39 12.71 21.34 86.08
N GLN A 40 13.43 22.43 85.80
CA GLN A 40 12.96 23.79 86.05
C GLN A 40 12.63 24.48 84.72
N GLY A 41 11.36 24.38 84.31
CA GLY A 41 10.87 25.01 83.08
C GLY A 41 11.53 24.45 81.82
N THR A 42 12.54 25.16 81.30
CA THR A 42 13.27 24.80 80.06
C THR A 42 14.71 24.31 80.29
N PHE A 43 15.18 24.25 81.54
CA PHE A 43 16.52 23.79 81.89
C PHE A 43 16.48 22.50 82.69
N LEU A 44 17.54 21.71 82.54
CA LEU A 44 17.73 20.39 83.15
C LEU A 44 18.96 20.49 84.04
N GLU A 45 18.77 20.37 85.35
CA GLU A 45 19.82 20.51 86.36
C GLU A 45 20.04 19.17 87.06
N VAL A 46 21.31 18.75 87.17
CA VAL A 46 21.71 17.54 87.89
C VAL A 46 22.03 17.95 89.32
N THR A 47 21.25 17.46 90.28
CA THR A 47 21.36 17.84 91.70
C THR A 47 22.00 16.73 92.51
N ASP A 48 22.74 17.07 93.57
CA ASP A 48 23.27 16.07 94.53
C ASP A 48 22.21 15.59 95.55
N GLU A 49 21.03 16.22 95.59
CA GLU A 49 19.93 15.82 96.47
C GLU A 49 19.15 14.61 95.90
N PRO A 50 18.86 13.57 96.71
CA PRO A 50 18.10 12.40 96.28
C PRO A 50 16.64 12.77 95.98
N MET A 51 16.15 12.37 94.80
CA MET A 51 14.74 12.54 94.42
C MET A 51 13.82 11.77 95.38
N ALA A 52 12.57 12.22 95.51
CA ALA A 52 11.57 11.49 96.27
C ALA A 52 11.38 10.07 95.65
N PRO A 53 11.24 8.99 96.46
CA PRO A 53 11.19 7.62 95.95
C PRO A 53 10.11 7.38 94.88
N GLY A 54 8.98 8.11 94.96
CA GLY A 54 7.92 8.04 93.96
C GLY A 54 8.25 8.72 92.63
N GLU A 55 9.03 9.80 92.64
CA GLU A 55 9.41 10.56 91.43
C GLU A 55 10.50 9.84 90.63
N GLN A 56 11.45 9.18 91.31
CA GLN A 56 12.48 8.37 90.68
C GLN A 56 11.88 7.21 89.88
N VAL A 57 10.89 6.50 90.45
CA VAL A 57 10.16 5.41 89.76
C VAL A 57 9.40 5.92 88.54
N VAL A 58 8.82 7.12 88.60
CA VAL A 58 8.11 7.74 87.46
C VAL A 58 9.10 8.11 86.36
N MET A 59 10.26 8.69 86.70
CA MET A 59 11.29 9.06 85.74
C MET A 59 11.90 7.84 85.05
N GLU A 60 12.22 6.77 85.79
CA GLU A 60 12.67 5.50 85.23
C GLU A 60 11.65 4.93 84.23
N LYS A 61 10.36 4.92 84.59
CA LYS A 61 9.28 4.46 83.68
C LYS A 61 9.16 5.33 82.44
N MET A 62 9.30 6.66 82.54
CA MET A 62 9.30 7.56 81.38
C MET A 62 10.48 7.28 80.45
N VAL A 63 11.69 7.11 81.00
CA VAL A 63 12.90 6.80 80.21
C VAL A 63 12.76 5.45 79.51
N LEU A 64 12.26 4.42 80.20
CA LEU A 64 11.96 3.11 79.60
C LEU A 64 10.90 3.23 78.49
N MET A 65 9.87 4.05 78.68
CA MET A 65 8.85 4.29 77.65
C MET A 65 9.43 4.96 76.41
N LEU A 66 10.28 5.98 76.57
CA LEU A 66 10.96 6.63 75.45
C LEU A 66 11.93 5.67 74.72
N LEU A 67 12.66 4.83 75.47
CA LEU A 67 13.53 3.78 74.92
C LEU A 67 12.75 2.77 74.10
N THR A 68 11.58 2.31 74.59
CA THR A 68 10.73 1.38 73.84
C THR A 68 10.19 1.99 72.54
N ILE A 69 9.72 3.24 72.56
CA ILE A 69 9.29 3.95 71.35
C ILE A 69 10.44 4.07 70.35
N GLY A 70 11.64 4.44 70.82
CA GLY A 70 12.85 4.52 69.98
C GLY A 70 13.23 3.17 69.36
N LEU A 71 13.15 2.08 70.12
CA LEU A 71 13.38 0.71 69.63
C LEU A 71 12.35 0.29 68.58
N ILE A 72 11.06 0.57 68.79
CA ILE A 72 10.01 0.27 67.81
C ILE A 72 10.31 0.99 66.49
N TRP A 73 10.69 2.26 66.55
CA TRP A 73 11.06 3.03 65.35
C TRP A 73 12.32 2.48 64.66
N LEU A 74 13.35 2.12 65.44
CA LEU A 74 14.57 1.50 64.93
C LEU A 74 14.27 0.17 64.24
N PHE A 75 13.45 -0.68 64.85
CA PHE A 75 13.04 -1.96 64.27
C PHE A 75 12.22 -1.79 63.00
N TRP A 76 11.31 -0.82 62.96
CA TRP A 76 10.58 -0.48 61.75
C TRP A 76 11.53 -0.05 60.62
N LYS A 77 12.54 0.76 60.93
CA LYS A 77 13.57 1.18 59.97
C LYS A 77 14.43 0.01 59.47
N ILE A 78 14.91 -0.85 60.36
CA ILE A 78 15.69 -2.05 60.01
C ILE A 78 14.87 -3.01 59.16
N ARG A 79 13.59 -3.24 59.51
CA ARG A 79 12.67 -4.05 58.71
C ARG A 79 12.55 -3.50 57.29
N ARG A 80 12.28 -2.19 57.15
CA ARG A 80 12.10 -1.55 55.84
C ARG A 80 13.37 -1.64 54.98
N MET A 81 14.53 -1.45 55.58
CA MET A 81 15.81 -1.54 54.90
C MET A 81 16.14 -2.98 54.48
N GLY A 82 15.92 -3.96 55.36
CA GLY A 82 16.14 -5.38 55.06
C GLY A 82 15.17 -5.93 54.01
N GLN A 83 13.90 -5.53 54.05
CA GLN A 83 12.94 -5.86 53.00
C GLN A 83 13.37 -5.29 51.64
N GLY A 84 13.81 -4.02 51.59
CA GLY A 84 14.32 -3.44 50.34
C GLY A 84 15.55 -4.15 49.76
N LEU A 85 16.42 -4.72 50.60
CA LEU A 85 17.55 -5.54 50.15
C LEU A 85 17.11 -6.92 49.63
N LEU A 86 16.13 -7.54 50.31
CA LEU A 86 15.55 -8.81 49.88
C LEU A 86 14.81 -8.66 48.56
N ASP A 87 14.03 -7.60 48.39
CA ASP A 87 13.32 -7.29 47.14
C ASP A 87 14.32 -7.07 46.00
N ARG A 88 15.40 -6.30 46.21
CA ARG A 88 16.45 -6.14 45.19
C ARG A 88 17.15 -7.45 44.79
N LYS A 89 17.28 -8.39 45.73
CA LYS A 89 18.02 -9.65 45.50
C LYS A 89 17.14 -10.76 44.91
N TYR A 90 15.84 -10.78 45.25
CA TYR A 90 14.94 -11.88 44.95
C TYR A 90 13.69 -11.48 44.16
N ASP A 91 13.28 -10.22 44.22
CA ASP A 91 12.20 -9.65 43.41
C ASP A 91 12.84 -8.81 42.29
N ARG A 92 13.52 -9.51 41.36
CA ARG A 92 13.70 -8.95 40.02
C ARG A 92 12.29 -8.78 39.48
N GLY A 93 11.80 -7.54 39.50
CA GLY A 93 10.42 -7.21 39.18
C GLY A 93 9.96 -8.01 37.97
N GLU A 94 8.74 -8.53 38.05
CA GLU A 94 7.91 -8.68 36.87
C GLU A 94 8.03 -7.35 36.11
N TYR A 95 8.95 -7.26 35.15
CA TYR A 95 8.78 -6.35 34.04
C TYR A 95 7.39 -6.69 33.56
N ASP A 96 6.46 -5.76 33.70
CA ASP A 96 5.07 -6.00 33.40
C ASP A 96 4.99 -6.22 31.89
N TYR A 97 5.25 -7.45 31.46
CA TYR A 97 5.39 -7.82 30.06
C TYR A 97 4.10 -7.51 29.31
N ARG A 98 2.96 -7.42 30.02
CA ARG A 98 1.70 -6.94 29.47
C ARG A 98 1.76 -5.46 29.14
N ARG A 99 2.26 -4.61 30.05
CA ARG A 99 2.49 -3.19 29.78
C ARG A 99 3.52 -2.99 28.68
N ALA A 100 4.64 -3.71 28.74
CA ALA A 100 5.69 -3.66 27.72
C ALA A 100 5.18 -4.09 26.33
N ALA A 101 4.36 -5.13 26.26
CA ALA A 101 3.70 -5.57 25.03
C ALA A 101 2.69 -4.53 24.53
N GLY A 102 1.94 -3.87 25.43
CA GLY A 102 1.05 -2.77 25.08
C GLY A 102 1.80 -1.58 24.49
N GLU A 103 2.92 -1.18 25.09
CA GLU A 103 3.74 -0.08 24.56
C GLU A 103 4.38 -0.42 23.19
N LEU A 104 4.76 -1.68 22.96
CA LEU A 104 5.24 -2.14 21.65
C LEU A 104 4.10 -2.20 20.63
N ALA A 105 2.89 -2.57 21.05
CA ALA A 105 1.69 -2.58 20.21
C ALA A 105 1.41 -1.19 19.63
N GLU A 106 1.50 -0.15 20.47
CA GLU A 106 1.27 1.23 20.05
C GLU A 106 2.32 1.68 19.03
N VAL A 107 3.60 1.34 19.23
CA VAL A 107 4.66 1.64 18.26
C VAL A 107 4.40 0.93 16.94
N MET A 108 4.01 -0.34 16.96
CA MET A 108 3.72 -1.11 15.75
C MET A 108 2.47 -0.60 15.00
N ALA A 109 1.50 -0.05 15.72
CA ALA A 109 0.29 0.51 15.13
C ALA A 109 0.49 1.90 14.50
N ALA A 110 1.49 2.67 14.98
CA ALA A 110 1.75 4.03 14.53
C ALA A 110 2.65 4.13 13.30
N GLN A 111 3.39 3.06 12.96
CA GLN A 111 4.38 3.08 11.88
C GLN A 111 3.85 2.52 10.57
N PHE A 112 4.05 3.24 9.48
CA PHE A 112 3.54 2.89 8.14
C PHE A 112 4.62 2.34 7.20
N THR A 113 5.91 2.57 7.47
CA THR A 113 7.01 2.04 6.66
C THR A 113 7.75 0.93 7.39
N MET A 114 8.36 0.03 6.62
CA MET A 114 9.15 -1.09 7.15
C MET A 114 10.37 -0.63 7.95
N ASN A 115 11.03 0.45 7.52
CA ASN A 115 12.17 1.01 8.24
C ASN A 115 11.76 1.61 9.58
N ASP A 116 10.68 2.41 9.60
CA ASP A 116 10.22 3.03 10.85
C ASP A 116 9.72 1.97 11.84
N LEU A 117 9.08 0.90 11.33
CA LEU A 117 8.70 -0.26 12.13
C LEU A 117 9.93 -0.96 12.73
N ALA A 118 10.96 -1.21 11.93
CA ALA A 118 12.20 -1.86 12.37
C ALA A 118 12.95 -1.01 13.42
N GLU A 119 13.13 0.28 13.16
CA GLU A 119 13.78 1.22 14.09
C GLU A 119 13.01 1.34 15.40
N GLY A 120 11.70 1.56 15.33
CA GLY A 120 10.83 1.66 16.50
C GLY A 120 10.88 0.39 17.35
N MET A 121 10.88 -0.79 16.72
CA MET A 121 11.03 -2.06 17.42
C MET A 121 12.35 -2.20 18.14
N VAL A 122 13.47 -2.00 17.43
CA VAL A 122 14.81 -2.23 17.98
C VAL A 122 15.08 -1.25 19.13
N GLN A 123 14.70 0.02 18.97
CA GLN A 123 14.82 1.03 20.02
C GLN A 123 14.01 0.66 21.26
N LYS A 124 12.74 0.26 21.07
CA LYS A 124 11.84 -0.03 22.19
C LYS A 124 12.23 -1.32 22.91
N LEU A 125 12.63 -2.37 22.19
CA LEU A 125 13.12 -3.63 22.77
C LEU A 125 14.44 -3.45 23.53
N ALA A 126 15.38 -2.67 22.98
CA ALA A 126 16.64 -2.37 23.65
C ALA A 126 16.42 -1.68 25.00
N GLY A 127 15.46 -0.74 25.07
CA GLY A 127 15.08 -0.05 26.30
C GLY A 127 14.35 -0.94 27.31
N LEU A 128 13.36 -1.72 26.84
CA LEU A 128 12.51 -2.55 27.71
C LEU A 128 13.27 -3.73 28.32
N MET A 129 14.12 -4.41 27.56
CA MET A 129 14.84 -5.59 28.06
C MET A 129 16.26 -5.31 28.54
N GLN A 130 16.75 -4.07 28.37
CA GLN A 130 18.11 -3.66 28.73
C GLN A 130 19.20 -4.63 28.24
N VAL A 131 19.15 -4.97 26.95
CA VAL A 131 20.14 -5.85 26.31
C VAL A 131 21.29 -5.05 25.70
N LYS A 132 22.41 -5.73 25.45
CA LYS A 132 23.60 -5.16 24.81
C LYS A 132 23.38 -4.96 23.31
N GLN A 133 22.80 -5.95 22.63
CA GLN A 133 22.47 -5.91 21.20
C GLN A 133 21.01 -6.29 20.93
N VAL A 134 20.38 -5.59 19.99
CA VAL A 134 19.10 -5.96 19.37
C VAL A 134 19.22 -5.74 17.88
N GLY A 135 18.78 -6.70 17.09
CA GLY A 135 18.68 -6.59 15.64
C GLY A 135 17.34 -7.08 15.15
N VAL A 136 16.90 -6.59 14.01
CA VAL A 136 15.74 -7.10 13.30
C VAL A 136 16.05 -7.17 11.82
N LEU A 137 15.58 -8.25 11.19
CA LEU A 137 15.65 -8.49 9.76
C LEU A 137 14.23 -8.76 9.27
N PHE A 138 13.77 -8.05 8.26
CA PHE A 138 12.48 -8.29 7.62
C PHE A 138 12.70 -8.84 6.21
N PHE A 139 11.86 -9.80 5.83
CA PHE A 139 11.98 -10.52 4.58
C PHE A 139 10.75 -10.28 3.69
N ARG A 140 11.00 -10.07 2.39
CA ARG A 140 9.98 -10.04 1.34
C ARG A 140 10.16 -11.28 0.45
N GLY A 141 9.21 -12.20 0.48
CA GLY A 141 9.33 -13.48 -0.24
C GLY A 141 10.30 -14.48 0.44
N GLU A 142 10.80 -15.46 -0.31
CA GLU A 142 11.54 -16.61 0.27
C GLU A 142 13.03 -16.36 0.57
N ALA A 143 13.62 -15.24 0.15
CA ALA A 143 15.07 -15.05 0.28
C ALA A 143 15.57 -13.59 0.17
N ASN A 144 14.70 -12.57 0.33
CA ASN A 144 15.12 -11.18 0.15
C ASN A 144 14.94 -10.38 1.44
N CYS A 145 16.05 -10.03 2.09
CA CYS A 145 16.05 -9.09 3.21
C CYS A 145 15.75 -7.69 2.68
N CYS A 146 14.53 -7.20 2.96
CA CYS A 146 14.10 -5.89 2.49
C CYS A 146 14.42 -4.76 3.49
N CYS A 147 14.61 -5.09 4.77
CA CYS A 147 14.90 -4.13 5.82
C CYS A 147 15.71 -4.80 6.93
N SER A 148 16.73 -4.10 7.44
CA SER A 148 17.58 -4.58 8.52
C SER A 148 18.00 -3.42 9.43
N VAL A 149 17.73 -3.53 10.73
CA VAL A 149 18.12 -2.51 11.72
C VAL A 149 18.69 -3.19 12.95
N ALA A 150 19.75 -2.61 13.54
CA ALA A 150 20.30 -3.08 14.80
C ALA A 150 20.84 -1.95 15.69
N ILE A 151 20.89 -2.21 16.98
CA ILE A 151 21.50 -1.38 18.03
C ILE A 151 22.52 -2.23 18.79
N GLY A 152 23.65 -1.64 19.15
CA GLY A 152 24.71 -2.30 19.92
C GLY A 152 25.75 -3.03 19.07
N THR A 153 25.66 -2.93 17.75
CA THR A 153 26.66 -3.36 16.77
C THR A 153 27.21 -2.15 16.00
N ASP A 154 28.38 -2.33 15.39
CA ASP A 154 28.94 -1.35 14.45
C ASP A 154 28.17 -1.39 13.13
N LYS A 155 27.91 -0.22 12.55
CA LYS A 155 27.05 -0.11 11.35
C LYS A 155 27.62 -0.85 10.14
N THR A 156 28.93 -0.75 9.90
CA THR A 156 29.54 -1.39 8.72
C THR A 156 29.51 -2.91 8.85
N ARG A 157 29.77 -3.43 10.05
CA ARG A 157 29.65 -4.86 10.33
C ARG A 157 28.22 -5.37 10.23
N TRP A 158 27.25 -4.62 10.75
CA TRP A 158 25.83 -4.96 10.59
C TRP A 158 25.39 -5.03 9.13
N ASP A 159 25.79 -4.06 8.31
CA ASP A 159 25.43 -4.02 6.90
C ASP A 159 26.07 -5.17 6.10
N GLU A 160 27.24 -5.65 6.51
CA GLU A 160 27.87 -6.85 5.94
C GLU A 160 27.15 -8.13 6.39
N PHE A 161 26.88 -8.24 7.70
CA PHE A 161 26.13 -9.35 8.28
C PHE A 161 24.74 -9.51 7.66
N SER A 162 23.96 -8.42 7.55
CA SER A 162 22.61 -8.46 7.00
C SER A 162 22.58 -8.87 5.53
N ARG A 163 23.60 -8.49 4.74
CA ARG A 163 23.78 -8.93 3.35
C ARG A 163 24.22 -10.38 3.24
N ALA A 164 24.94 -10.89 4.23
CA ALA A 164 25.36 -12.29 4.30
C ALA A 164 24.23 -13.25 4.69
N ILE A 165 23.10 -12.75 5.20
CA ILE A 165 21.89 -13.55 5.46
C ILE A 165 21.29 -14.04 4.15
N ASP A 166 21.67 -15.27 3.78
CA ASP A 166 21.27 -15.92 2.55
C ASP A 166 20.08 -16.88 2.74
N ARG A 167 19.68 -17.54 1.65
CA ARG A 167 18.59 -18.52 1.66
C ARG A 167 18.90 -19.73 2.54
N ARG A 168 20.18 -20.09 2.76
CA ARG A 168 20.57 -21.22 3.62
C ARG A 168 20.26 -20.89 5.08
N ILE A 169 20.64 -19.70 5.55
CA ILE A 169 20.33 -19.24 6.92
C ILE A 169 18.83 -19.12 7.13
N ILE A 170 18.11 -18.51 6.18
CA ILE A 170 16.65 -18.36 6.22
C ILE A 170 15.96 -19.73 6.31
N ASN A 171 16.38 -20.70 5.50
CA ASN A 171 15.84 -22.06 5.52
C ASN A 171 16.09 -22.79 6.85
N LEU A 172 17.28 -22.62 7.44
CA LEU A 172 17.59 -23.20 8.76
C LEU A 172 16.65 -22.66 9.84
N ILE A 173 16.45 -21.34 9.86
CA ILE A 173 15.51 -20.68 10.78
C ILE A 173 14.08 -21.13 10.49
N GLN A 174 13.72 -21.31 9.22
CA GLN A 174 12.38 -21.73 8.82
C GLN A 174 12.07 -23.17 9.24
N GLN A 175 13.02 -24.09 9.11
CA GLN A 175 12.89 -25.50 9.50
C GLN A 175 12.84 -25.70 11.01
N ASN A 176 13.47 -24.79 11.77
CA ASN A 176 13.43 -24.87 13.23
C ASN A 176 12.09 -24.36 13.78
N ARG A 177 11.13 -25.28 13.94
CA ARG A 177 9.80 -25.04 14.53
C ARG A 177 9.79 -25.17 16.06
N ALA A 178 10.90 -25.54 16.69
CA ALA A 178 10.94 -25.93 18.09
C ALA A 178 11.14 -24.74 19.02
N ASP A 179 10.03 -24.30 19.63
CA ASP A 179 9.92 -23.44 20.82
C ASP A 179 10.68 -22.09 20.78
N TYR A 180 10.21 -21.14 21.57
CA TYR A 180 10.75 -19.80 21.82
C TYR A 180 12.22 -19.78 22.32
N ARG A 181 12.96 -20.89 22.28
CA ARG A 181 14.33 -21.11 22.79
C ARG A 181 15.40 -21.21 21.71
N PHE A 182 15.09 -20.84 20.47
CA PHE A 182 16.07 -20.94 19.39
C PHE A 182 17.26 -19.99 19.64
N SER A 183 18.41 -20.61 19.90
CA SER A 183 19.71 -19.99 20.18
C SER A 183 20.63 -20.14 18.97
N ALA A 184 21.58 -19.21 18.81
CA ALA A 184 22.66 -19.32 17.83
C ALA A 184 23.46 -20.63 18.00
N ASP A 185 23.49 -21.20 19.20
CA ASP A 185 24.16 -22.47 19.51
C ASP A 185 23.67 -23.66 18.67
N TYR A 186 22.44 -23.60 18.16
CA TYR A 186 21.85 -24.63 17.30
C TYR A 186 22.20 -24.45 15.81
N LEU A 187 22.89 -23.38 15.44
CA LEU A 187 23.33 -23.14 14.07
C LEU A 187 24.61 -23.92 13.76
N PRO A 188 24.83 -24.31 12.48
CA PRO A 188 26.13 -24.79 12.00
C PRO A 188 27.27 -23.84 12.38
N ASP A 189 28.47 -24.37 12.66
CA ASP A 189 29.57 -23.59 13.23
C ASP A 189 29.96 -22.38 12.36
N ASP A 190 29.94 -22.53 11.04
CA ASP A 190 30.21 -21.46 10.06
C ASP A 190 29.24 -20.28 10.16
N ILE A 191 27.99 -20.56 10.54
CA ILE A 191 26.94 -19.55 10.71
C ILE A 191 26.92 -19.06 12.16
N ARG A 192 27.12 -19.94 13.14
CA ARG A 192 27.14 -19.59 14.56
C ARG A 192 28.18 -18.51 14.86
N GLU A 193 29.40 -18.69 14.34
CA GLU A 193 30.48 -17.71 14.52
C GLU A 193 30.07 -16.31 14.05
N GLN A 194 29.33 -16.19 12.95
CA GLN A 194 28.85 -14.90 12.43
C GLN A 194 27.89 -14.21 13.41
N PHE A 195 26.96 -14.96 14.01
CA PHE A 195 26.01 -14.40 14.99
C PHE A 195 26.70 -14.05 16.31
N GLU A 196 27.67 -14.86 16.75
CA GLU A 196 28.44 -14.60 17.97
C GLU A 196 29.37 -13.40 17.84
N LEU A 197 30.01 -13.21 16.68
CA LEU A 197 30.85 -12.05 16.38
C LEU A 197 30.08 -10.73 16.50
N GLU A 198 28.81 -10.74 16.07
CA GLU A 198 27.89 -9.61 16.20
C GLU A 198 27.22 -9.50 17.58
N GLY A 199 27.48 -10.47 18.47
CA GLY A 199 26.98 -10.47 19.85
C GLY A 199 25.54 -10.94 20.00
N PHE A 200 24.94 -11.55 18.97
CA PHE A 200 23.59 -12.10 19.02
C PHE A 200 23.61 -13.54 19.54
N ARG A 201 22.78 -13.82 20.55
CA ARG A 201 22.67 -15.15 21.18
C ARG A 201 21.34 -15.82 20.88
N HIS A 202 20.25 -15.06 20.83
CA HIS A 202 18.90 -15.57 20.60
C HIS A 202 18.33 -15.10 19.27
N ILE A 203 17.64 -16.01 18.59
CA ILE A 203 17.06 -15.79 17.27
C ILE A 203 15.58 -16.11 17.37
N ILE A 204 14.73 -15.09 17.26
CA ILE A 204 13.29 -15.21 17.40
C ILE A 204 12.66 -15.02 16.03
N ALA A 205 12.07 -16.08 15.50
CA ALA A 205 11.41 -16.06 14.21
C ALA A 205 10.11 -15.22 14.27
N ILE A 206 9.99 -14.26 13.35
CA ILE A 206 8.77 -13.50 13.10
C ILE A 206 8.03 -14.22 11.99
N ARG A 207 6.92 -14.86 12.32
CA ARG A 207 6.15 -15.67 11.38
C ARG A 207 4.76 -15.07 11.19
N SER A 208 4.34 -14.97 9.94
CA SER A 208 2.94 -14.83 9.62
C SER A 208 2.43 -16.15 9.02
N LYS A 209 1.38 -16.70 9.64
CA LYS A 209 0.89 -18.05 9.36
C LYS A 209 2.06 -19.04 9.45
N GLU A 210 2.47 -19.65 8.33
CA GLU A 210 3.60 -20.57 8.27
C GLU A 210 4.87 -19.99 7.61
N LYS A 211 4.82 -18.74 7.12
CA LYS A 211 5.93 -18.10 6.41
C LYS A 211 6.79 -17.28 7.37
N LEU A 212 8.10 -17.40 7.25
CA LEU A 212 9.06 -16.54 7.94
C LEU A 212 9.06 -15.18 7.24
N VAL A 213 8.59 -14.14 7.92
CA VAL A 213 8.53 -12.76 7.39
C VAL A 213 9.59 -11.85 8.02
N GLY A 214 10.30 -12.34 9.05
CA GLY A 214 11.43 -11.67 9.64
C GLY A 214 12.06 -12.46 10.78
N VAL A 215 13.10 -11.91 11.37
CA VAL A 215 13.81 -12.45 12.52
C VAL A 215 14.20 -11.32 13.46
N LEU A 216 13.98 -11.53 14.74
CA LEU A 216 14.48 -10.68 15.82
C LEU A 216 15.72 -11.34 16.43
N LEU A 217 16.80 -10.57 16.53
CA LEU A 217 18.10 -10.98 17.05
C LEU A 217 18.34 -10.29 18.39
N ILE A 218 18.66 -11.07 19.42
CA ILE A 218 18.82 -10.57 20.78
C ILE A 218 20.17 -11.01 21.34
N GLY A 219 20.95 -10.04 21.82
CA GLY A 219 22.20 -10.26 22.53
C GLY A 219 21.98 -10.44 24.03
N GLU A 220 23.07 -10.38 24.80
CA GLU A 220 23.02 -10.58 26.25
C GLU A 220 22.34 -9.44 27.00
N LYS A 221 21.74 -9.74 28.16
CA LYS A 221 21.26 -8.72 29.09
C LYS A 221 22.44 -7.95 29.70
N ARG A 222 22.28 -6.63 29.91
CA ARG A 222 23.27 -5.79 30.62
C ARG A 222 23.45 -6.19 32.07
N SER A 223 22.45 -6.83 32.68
CA SER A 223 22.50 -7.39 34.04
C SER A 223 23.27 -8.71 34.14
N GLU A 224 23.79 -9.24 33.02
CA GLU A 224 24.51 -10.53 32.92
C GLU A 224 23.70 -11.75 33.41
N SER A 225 22.39 -11.56 33.60
CA SER A 225 21.48 -12.64 33.95
C SER A 225 21.07 -13.45 32.72
N PRO A 226 20.90 -14.78 32.84
CA PRO A 226 20.41 -15.59 31.75
C PRO A 226 18.98 -15.19 31.35
N PHE A 227 18.61 -15.45 30.09
CA PHE A 227 17.23 -15.36 29.63
C PHE A 227 16.39 -16.46 30.28
N HIS A 228 15.27 -16.07 30.89
CA HIS A 228 14.31 -16.98 31.49
C HIS A 228 13.16 -17.26 30.51
N LYS A 229 12.32 -18.25 30.86
CA LYS A 229 11.18 -18.66 30.03
C LYS A 229 10.24 -17.49 29.72
N ASP A 230 10.00 -16.62 30.69
CA ASP A 230 9.07 -15.49 30.54
C ASP A 230 9.58 -14.42 29.55
N ASP A 231 10.91 -14.20 29.50
CA ASP A 231 11.53 -13.30 28.51
C ASP A 231 11.28 -13.80 27.08
N LEU A 232 11.44 -15.10 26.88
CA LEU A 232 11.29 -15.73 25.57
C LEU A 232 9.82 -15.79 25.14
N ILE A 233 8.89 -16.00 26.09
CA ILE A 233 7.45 -15.89 25.84
C ILE A 233 7.10 -14.46 25.43
N PHE A 234 7.65 -13.45 26.11
CA PHE A 234 7.46 -12.06 25.75
C PHE A 234 7.99 -11.76 24.34
N LEU A 235 9.23 -12.12 24.03
CA LEU A 235 9.82 -11.92 22.70
C LEU A 235 9.03 -12.61 21.59
N SER A 236 8.50 -13.81 21.86
CA SER A 236 7.63 -14.53 20.92
C SER A 236 6.28 -13.80 20.72
N ALA A 237 5.70 -13.25 21.79
CA ALA A 237 4.50 -12.42 21.68
C ALA A 237 4.74 -11.15 20.87
N VAL A 238 5.89 -10.50 21.08
CA VAL A 238 6.34 -9.34 20.28
C VAL A 238 6.52 -9.75 18.83
N ALA A 239 7.23 -10.84 18.54
CA ALA A 239 7.45 -11.33 17.18
C ALA A 239 6.13 -11.63 16.44
N ARG A 240 5.14 -12.22 17.13
CA ARG A 240 3.81 -12.43 16.54
C ARG A 240 3.07 -11.12 16.27
N GLN A 241 3.26 -10.10 17.10
CA GLN A 241 2.65 -8.80 16.84
C GLN A 241 3.35 -8.06 15.70
N THR A 242 4.67 -8.15 15.65
CA THR A 242 5.48 -7.64 14.55
C THR A 242 5.04 -8.25 13.23
N SER A 243 4.72 -9.55 13.18
CA SER A 243 4.31 -10.17 11.90
C SER A 243 3.04 -9.53 11.32
N VAL A 244 2.08 -9.17 12.18
CA VAL A 244 0.89 -8.42 11.77
C VAL A 244 1.25 -7.02 11.27
N ALA A 245 2.16 -6.33 11.96
CA ALA A 245 2.61 -5.01 11.56
C ALA A 245 3.36 -5.02 10.21
N ILE A 246 4.19 -6.04 9.96
CA ILE A 246 4.86 -6.26 8.67
C ILE A 246 3.85 -6.47 7.55
N GLU A 247 2.83 -7.32 7.76
CA GLU A 247 1.77 -7.54 6.76
C GLU A 247 1.02 -6.26 6.44
N ASN A 248 0.67 -5.47 7.46
CA ASN A 248 0.02 -4.19 7.28
C ASN A 248 0.91 -3.21 6.51
N ALA A 249 2.19 -3.10 6.85
CA ALA A 249 3.13 -2.23 6.16
C ALA A 249 3.26 -2.60 4.66
N PHE A 250 3.36 -3.89 4.33
CA PHE A 250 3.35 -4.34 2.94
C PHE A 250 2.04 -4.03 2.22
N LEU A 251 0.90 -4.23 2.89
CA LEU A 251 -0.41 -3.91 2.31
C LEU A 251 -0.55 -2.40 2.04
N TYR A 252 -0.09 -1.55 2.96
CA TYR A 252 -0.10 -0.10 2.76
C TYR A 252 0.80 0.34 1.61
N GLU A 253 1.99 -0.25 1.47
CA GLU A 253 2.90 0.02 0.35
C GLU A 253 2.26 -0.36 -0.99
N GLU A 254 1.65 -1.55 -1.09
CA GLU A 254 0.96 -2.02 -2.29
C GLU A 254 -0.25 -1.12 -2.63
N LEU A 255 -1.07 -0.75 -1.63
CA LEU A 255 -2.19 0.17 -1.82
C LEU A 255 -1.73 1.56 -2.28
N ALA A 256 -0.65 2.09 -1.70
CA ALA A 256 -0.08 3.37 -2.10
C ALA A 256 0.43 3.33 -3.54
N GLU A 257 1.11 2.24 -3.94
CA GLU A 257 1.57 2.04 -5.31
C GLU A 257 0.39 1.92 -6.30
N GLN A 258 -0.63 1.14 -5.97
CA GLN A 258 -1.85 1.02 -6.80
C GLN A 258 -2.56 2.37 -6.95
N GLN A 259 -2.68 3.15 -5.88
CA GLN A 259 -3.26 4.50 -5.93
C GLN A 259 -2.43 5.43 -6.80
N ARG A 260 -1.10 5.38 -6.71
CA ARG A 260 -0.19 6.16 -7.55
C ARG A 260 -0.36 5.81 -9.02
N LEU A 261 -0.34 4.52 -9.37
CA LEU A 261 -0.52 4.05 -10.75
C LEU A 261 -1.90 4.44 -11.30
N LYS A 262 -2.96 4.30 -10.50
CA LYS A 262 -4.30 4.74 -10.88
C LYS A 262 -4.35 6.24 -11.17
N HIS A 263 -3.70 7.05 -10.33
CA HIS A 263 -3.61 8.49 -10.55
C HIS A 263 -2.87 8.85 -11.84
N GLU A 264 -1.76 8.16 -12.14
CA GLU A 264 -1.01 8.33 -13.39
C GLU A 264 -1.87 7.96 -14.63
N LEU A 265 -2.64 6.87 -14.55
CA LEU A 265 -3.59 6.48 -15.61
C LEU A 265 -4.74 7.49 -15.78
N ASP A 266 -5.28 8.04 -14.68
CA ASP A 266 -6.30 9.09 -14.72
C ASP A 266 -5.77 10.38 -15.40
N ILE A 267 -4.49 10.71 -15.22
CA ILE A 267 -3.84 11.82 -15.92
C ILE A 267 -3.75 11.50 -17.42
N ALA A 268 -3.26 10.30 -17.78
CA ALA A 268 -3.16 9.87 -19.17
C ALA A 268 -4.52 9.91 -19.88
N ARG A 269 -5.58 9.44 -19.21
CA ARG A 269 -6.98 9.52 -19.68
C ARG A 269 -7.37 10.94 -20.07
N ARG A 270 -7.11 11.92 -19.19
CA ARG A 270 -7.48 13.31 -19.44
C ARG A 270 -6.73 13.89 -20.61
N ILE A 271 -5.44 13.58 -20.75
CA ILE A 271 -4.62 14.03 -21.87
C ILE A 271 -5.15 13.45 -23.19
N GLN A 272 -5.45 12.14 -23.23
CA GLN A 272 -5.98 11.48 -24.40
C GLN A 272 -7.36 12.03 -24.81
N ILE A 273 -8.29 12.15 -23.86
CA ILE A 273 -9.61 12.73 -24.15
C ILE A 273 -9.46 14.17 -24.65
N ALA A 274 -8.56 14.96 -24.07
CA ALA A 274 -8.32 16.34 -24.49
C ALA A 274 -7.61 16.45 -25.86
N SER A 275 -6.91 15.41 -26.32
CA SER A 275 -6.26 15.41 -27.63
C SER A 275 -7.25 15.16 -28.77
N LEU A 276 -8.34 14.43 -28.50
CA LEU A 276 -9.46 14.23 -29.42
C LEU A 276 -10.23 15.54 -29.68
N PRO A 277 -10.96 15.66 -30.81
CA PRO A 277 -11.75 16.86 -31.10
C PRO A 277 -12.76 17.21 -30.00
N GLN A 278 -12.60 18.40 -29.41
CA GLN A 278 -13.50 18.93 -28.38
C GLN A 278 -14.68 19.74 -28.94
N THR A 279 -14.57 20.19 -30.19
CA THR A 279 -15.57 21.02 -30.86
C THR A 279 -15.92 20.43 -32.20
N HIS A 280 -17.19 20.56 -32.59
CA HIS A 280 -17.63 20.14 -33.91
C HIS A 280 -17.36 21.26 -34.94
N PRO A 281 -16.77 20.93 -36.10
CA PRO A 281 -16.48 21.91 -37.14
C PRO A 281 -17.78 22.44 -37.76
N ARG A 282 -17.75 23.69 -38.18
CA ARG A 282 -18.88 24.35 -38.87
C ARG A 282 -18.59 24.42 -40.36
N ILE A 283 -19.14 23.47 -41.11
CA ILE A 283 -19.03 23.42 -42.57
C ILE A 283 -20.41 23.75 -43.16
N PRO A 284 -20.56 24.79 -43.99
CA PRO A 284 -21.84 25.07 -44.65
C PRO A 284 -22.37 23.83 -45.37
N GLY A 285 -23.65 23.51 -45.22
CA GLY A 285 -24.26 22.32 -45.83
C GLY A 285 -24.04 21.00 -45.07
N LEU A 286 -23.29 20.99 -43.95
CA LEU A 286 -23.08 19.81 -43.11
C LEU A 286 -23.36 20.10 -41.62
N ASP A 287 -24.13 19.22 -40.99
CA ASP A 287 -24.27 19.14 -39.52
C ASP A 287 -23.44 17.94 -39.03
N ILE A 288 -22.48 18.19 -38.14
CA ILE A 288 -21.46 17.21 -37.74
C ILE A 288 -21.44 17.08 -36.22
N SER A 289 -21.40 15.84 -35.73
CA SER A 289 -21.31 15.57 -34.31
C SER A 289 -20.62 14.24 -34.04
N GLY A 290 -19.57 14.25 -33.23
CA GLY A 290 -18.81 13.06 -32.85
C GLY A 290 -18.61 12.95 -31.34
N ILE A 291 -18.30 11.74 -30.87
CA ILE A 291 -17.89 11.46 -29.49
C ILE A 291 -17.08 10.16 -29.47
N SER A 292 -16.14 10.06 -28.53
CA SER A 292 -15.47 8.82 -28.17
C SER A 292 -15.53 8.66 -26.64
N ILE A 293 -15.89 7.47 -26.17
CA ILE A 293 -16.07 7.13 -24.75
C ILE A 293 -15.21 5.90 -24.44
N PRO A 294 -14.07 6.06 -23.75
CA PRO A 294 -13.18 4.94 -23.48
C PRO A 294 -13.75 3.98 -22.43
N ALA A 295 -13.56 2.67 -22.64
CA ALA A 295 -14.00 1.60 -21.75
C ALA A 295 -13.14 1.43 -20.51
N GLN A 296 -11.83 1.71 -20.66
CA GLN A 296 -10.83 1.65 -19.60
C GLN A 296 -10.35 3.07 -19.26
N GLU A 297 -9.27 3.16 -18.48
CA GLU A 297 -8.60 4.41 -18.18
C GLU A 297 -8.10 5.08 -19.46
N VAL A 298 -7.59 4.34 -20.43
CA VAL A 298 -7.17 4.84 -21.75
C VAL A 298 -7.62 3.89 -22.86
N GLY A 299 -7.88 4.44 -24.04
CA GLY A 299 -8.50 3.73 -25.17
C GLY A 299 -7.62 3.58 -26.41
N GLY A 300 -7.98 2.65 -27.30
CA GLY A 300 -7.40 2.47 -28.63
C GLY A 300 -8.11 3.29 -29.71
N ASP A 301 -9.35 3.69 -29.46
CA ASP A 301 -10.17 4.43 -30.42
C ASP A 301 -9.62 5.82 -30.76
N TYR A 302 -9.73 6.16 -32.05
CA TYR A 302 -9.32 7.43 -32.62
C TYR A 302 -10.43 8.00 -33.49
N PHE A 303 -10.73 9.28 -33.32
CA PHE A 303 -11.39 10.05 -34.37
C PHE A 303 -10.81 11.44 -34.48
N ASP A 304 -10.89 12.01 -35.69
CA ASP A 304 -10.45 13.38 -35.92
C ASP A 304 -11.23 14.07 -37.05
N TYR A 305 -11.21 15.40 -37.01
CA TYR A 305 -11.71 16.26 -38.05
C TYR A 305 -10.52 16.96 -38.70
N LEU A 306 -10.16 16.48 -39.87
CA LEU A 306 -9.09 17.00 -40.71
C LEU A 306 -9.68 17.89 -41.81
N ASN A 307 -8.87 18.73 -42.43
CA ASN A 307 -9.14 19.61 -43.56
C ASN A 307 -10.00 20.82 -43.19
N GLY A 308 -9.30 21.97 -43.05
CA GLY A 308 -9.86 23.30 -42.79
C GLY A 308 -9.93 24.19 -44.04
N MET A 309 -9.94 23.61 -45.24
CA MET A 309 -10.23 24.39 -46.45
C MET A 309 -11.71 24.79 -46.44
N PRO A 310 -12.09 26.00 -46.90
CA PRO A 310 -13.48 26.41 -46.93
C PRO A 310 -14.35 25.44 -47.73
N GLY A 311 -15.23 24.70 -47.06
CA GLY A 311 -16.18 23.78 -47.68
C GLY A 311 -15.68 22.34 -47.88
N GLU A 312 -14.49 21.98 -47.39
CA GLU A 312 -14.00 20.60 -47.37
C GLU A 312 -13.70 20.15 -45.94
N ILE A 313 -13.99 18.89 -45.62
CA ILE A 313 -13.65 18.27 -44.34
C ILE A 313 -13.40 16.78 -44.51
N THR A 314 -12.33 16.27 -43.90
CA THR A 314 -12.04 14.85 -43.82
C THR A 314 -12.26 14.34 -42.41
N ILE A 315 -13.08 13.30 -42.30
CA ILE A 315 -13.37 12.63 -41.03
C ILE A 315 -12.64 11.30 -41.05
N ILE A 316 -11.98 10.97 -39.94
CA ILE A 316 -11.37 9.66 -39.72
C ILE A 316 -11.93 9.09 -38.43
N VAL A 317 -12.28 7.82 -38.47
CA VAL A 317 -12.52 6.99 -37.29
C VAL A 317 -11.67 5.73 -37.43
N GLY A 318 -11.04 5.30 -36.36
CA GLY A 318 -10.24 4.09 -36.37
C GLY A 318 -10.01 3.55 -34.98
N ASP A 319 -9.48 2.33 -34.94
CA ASP A 319 -9.16 1.61 -33.72
C ASP A 319 -7.80 0.94 -33.85
N VAL A 320 -7.05 0.93 -32.75
CA VAL A 320 -5.75 0.29 -32.61
C VAL A 320 -5.95 -1.08 -31.95
N SER A 321 -5.50 -2.13 -32.62
CA SER A 321 -5.56 -3.48 -32.07
C SER A 321 -4.84 -3.58 -30.71
N GLY A 322 -5.49 -4.21 -29.73
CA GLY A 322 -5.00 -4.33 -28.36
C GLY A 322 -5.87 -3.50 -27.41
N LYS A 323 -5.49 -3.43 -26.13
CA LYS A 323 -6.24 -2.67 -25.10
C LYS A 323 -5.29 -1.99 -24.12
N GLY A 324 -5.79 -1.00 -23.40
CA GLY A 324 -5.06 -0.30 -22.34
C GLY A 324 -3.96 0.63 -22.87
N THR A 325 -2.87 0.75 -22.11
CA THR A 325 -1.86 1.79 -22.34
C THR A 325 -1.12 1.68 -23.67
N SER A 326 -0.83 0.47 -24.16
CA SER A 326 -0.15 0.25 -25.44
C SER A 326 -0.98 0.78 -26.62
N ALA A 327 -2.28 0.44 -26.67
CA ALA A 327 -3.19 0.92 -27.70
C ALA A 327 -3.29 2.46 -27.69
N ALA A 328 -3.37 3.06 -26.50
CA ALA A 328 -3.42 4.52 -26.34
C ALA A 328 -2.17 5.25 -26.84
N PHE A 329 -0.97 4.67 -26.67
CA PHE A 329 0.26 5.24 -27.20
C PHE A 329 0.29 5.19 -28.74
N TYR A 330 -0.11 4.08 -29.33
CA TYR A 330 -0.21 3.97 -30.79
C TYR A 330 -1.30 4.88 -31.36
N MET A 331 -2.43 5.02 -30.67
CA MET A 331 -3.48 5.97 -31.03
C MET A 331 -2.93 7.40 -31.09
N SER A 332 -2.16 7.81 -30.07
CA SER A 332 -1.51 9.14 -30.05
C SER A 332 -0.52 9.33 -31.21
N LYS A 333 0.20 8.26 -31.57
CA LYS A 333 1.12 8.25 -32.72
C LYS A 333 0.38 8.37 -34.05
N VAL A 334 -0.72 7.63 -34.22
CA VAL A 334 -1.60 7.72 -35.39
C VAL A 334 -2.14 9.13 -35.52
N GLN A 335 -2.65 9.71 -34.43
CA GLN A 335 -3.15 11.08 -34.41
C GLN A 335 -2.07 12.07 -34.90
N GLY A 336 -0.84 11.97 -34.37
CA GLY A 336 0.27 12.82 -34.80
C GLY A 336 0.61 12.66 -36.28
N ILE A 337 0.64 11.42 -36.79
CA ILE A 337 0.88 11.10 -38.20
C ILE A 337 -0.22 11.69 -39.08
N MET A 338 -1.49 11.43 -38.76
CA MET A 338 -2.64 11.88 -39.55
C MET A 338 -2.70 13.42 -39.62
N ARG A 339 -2.51 14.11 -38.49
CA ARG A 339 -2.47 15.57 -38.44
C ARG A 339 -1.26 16.16 -39.19
N SER A 340 -0.13 15.46 -39.24
CA SER A 340 1.03 15.92 -40.01
C SER A 340 0.89 15.71 -41.52
N LEU A 341 0.16 14.65 -41.93
CA LEU A 341 -0.09 14.34 -43.33
C LEU A 341 -1.26 15.13 -43.92
N HIS A 342 -2.14 15.65 -43.07
CA HIS A 342 -3.32 16.43 -43.44
C HIS A 342 -3.00 17.62 -44.36
N ASP A 343 -1.94 18.37 -44.09
CA ASP A 343 -1.63 19.63 -44.80
C ASP A 343 -1.31 19.44 -46.30
N PHE A 344 -1.15 18.20 -46.75
CA PHE A 344 -0.84 17.86 -48.13
C PHE A 344 -2.08 17.68 -49.03
N GLY A 345 -3.30 17.87 -48.50
CA GLY A 345 -4.53 17.78 -49.30
C GLY A 345 -4.78 16.39 -49.90
N LEU A 346 -4.33 15.35 -49.21
CA LEU A 346 -4.38 13.96 -49.65
C LEU A 346 -5.82 13.43 -49.65
N SER A 347 -6.12 12.51 -50.56
CA SER A 347 -7.34 11.73 -50.50
C SER A 347 -7.32 10.77 -49.28
N PRO A 348 -8.47 10.30 -48.76
CA PRO A 348 -8.48 9.33 -47.66
C PRO A 348 -7.62 8.08 -47.93
N ARG A 349 -7.62 7.57 -49.16
CA ARG A 349 -6.77 6.44 -49.56
C ARG A 349 -5.29 6.78 -49.49
N GLU A 350 -4.89 7.91 -50.07
CA GLU A 350 -3.50 8.36 -50.05
C GLU A 350 -3.00 8.61 -48.62
N LEU A 351 -3.86 9.21 -47.78
CA LEU A 351 -3.58 9.44 -46.38
C LEU A 351 -3.26 8.14 -45.64
N PHE A 352 -4.07 7.09 -45.83
CA PHE A 352 -3.82 5.79 -45.23
C PHE A 352 -2.58 5.09 -45.79
N ILE A 353 -2.27 5.24 -47.08
CA ILE A 353 -1.03 4.68 -47.66
C ILE A 353 0.21 5.30 -47.02
N ARG A 354 0.21 6.64 -46.88
CA ARG A 354 1.31 7.39 -46.25
C ARG A 354 1.41 7.08 -44.76
N ALA A 355 0.28 7.01 -44.06
CA ALA A 355 0.26 6.61 -42.65
C ALA A 355 0.80 5.19 -42.47
N ASN A 356 0.36 4.23 -43.29
CA ASN A 356 0.87 2.86 -43.26
C ASN A 356 2.39 2.80 -43.48
N GLN A 357 2.94 3.62 -44.40
CA GLN A 357 4.38 3.71 -44.62
C GLN A 357 5.15 4.15 -43.36
N LEU A 358 4.61 5.12 -42.63
CA LEU A 358 5.21 5.62 -41.38
C LEU A 358 5.03 4.64 -40.21
N LEU A 359 3.95 3.86 -40.21
CA LEU A 359 3.62 2.91 -39.13
C LEU A 359 4.30 1.55 -39.27
N THR A 360 4.57 1.06 -40.49
CA THR A 360 5.00 -0.34 -40.75
C THR A 360 6.27 -0.74 -40.01
N ASN A 361 7.21 0.18 -39.79
CA ASN A 361 8.48 -0.11 -39.09
C ASN A 361 8.41 0.15 -37.57
N ASP A 362 7.29 0.70 -37.13
CA ASP A 362 7.16 1.48 -35.91
C ASP A 362 6.09 0.92 -34.96
N LEU A 363 5.32 -0.06 -35.44
CA LEU A 363 4.39 -0.89 -34.69
C LEU A 363 5.10 -2.17 -34.22
N GLU A 364 4.77 -2.62 -33.02
CA GLU A 364 5.17 -3.96 -32.55
C GLU A 364 4.59 -5.05 -33.45
N LYS A 365 5.30 -6.19 -33.51
CA LYS A 365 4.83 -7.36 -34.25
C LYS A 365 3.43 -7.76 -33.72
N GLN A 366 2.46 -7.91 -34.61
CA GLN A 366 1.04 -8.21 -34.35
C GLN A 366 0.15 -7.02 -33.96
N SER A 367 0.68 -5.80 -33.84
CA SER A 367 -0.14 -4.59 -33.72
C SER A 367 -0.54 -4.07 -35.10
N PHE A 368 -1.80 -3.70 -35.27
CA PHE A 368 -2.35 -3.08 -36.46
C PHE A 368 -3.38 -2.02 -36.10
N ILE A 369 -3.71 -1.18 -37.07
CA ILE A 369 -4.68 -0.12 -36.90
C ILE A 369 -5.71 -0.24 -38.01
N THR A 370 -6.98 -0.27 -37.64
CA THR A 370 -8.07 -0.18 -38.60
C THR A 370 -8.55 1.27 -38.66
N ALA A 371 -8.86 1.78 -39.85
CA ALA A 371 -9.49 3.09 -39.99
C ALA A 371 -10.46 3.14 -41.16
N VAL A 372 -11.44 4.03 -41.06
CA VAL A 372 -12.31 4.49 -42.14
C VAL A 372 -12.17 6.00 -42.25
N GLY A 373 -12.05 6.49 -43.47
CA GLY A 373 -11.79 7.90 -43.74
C GLY A 373 -12.67 8.40 -44.87
N ALA A 374 -13.26 9.57 -44.70
CA ALA A 374 -14.08 10.18 -45.73
C ALA A 374 -13.88 11.69 -45.82
N SER A 375 -13.65 12.18 -47.04
CA SER A 375 -13.54 13.59 -47.39
C SER A 375 -14.84 14.09 -48.01
N PHE A 376 -15.48 15.03 -47.34
CA PHE A 376 -16.69 15.71 -47.78
C PHE A 376 -16.31 17.00 -48.48
N LYS A 377 -16.67 17.12 -49.75
CA LYS A 377 -16.62 18.37 -50.52
C LYS A 377 -18.01 18.98 -50.54
N SER A 378 -18.33 19.79 -49.54
CA SER A 378 -19.68 20.31 -49.31
C SER A 378 -20.22 21.10 -50.51
N GLY A 379 -19.38 21.95 -51.12
CA GLY A 379 -19.77 22.73 -52.29
C GLY A 379 -20.15 21.89 -53.51
N GLN A 380 -19.65 20.66 -53.61
CA GLN A 380 -19.91 19.72 -54.70
C GLN A 380 -20.91 18.62 -54.31
N ARG A 381 -21.33 18.57 -53.04
CA ARG A 381 -22.08 17.46 -52.43
C ARG A 381 -21.48 16.09 -52.77
N GLN A 382 -20.15 16.01 -52.68
CA GLN A 382 -19.39 14.83 -53.03
C GLN A 382 -18.67 14.29 -51.79
N LEU A 383 -18.74 12.97 -51.62
CA LEU A 383 -18.02 12.20 -50.62
C LEU A 383 -16.99 11.33 -51.32
N ILE A 384 -15.74 11.41 -50.89
CA ILE A 384 -14.67 10.49 -51.29
C ILE A 384 -14.29 9.71 -50.05
N TYR A 385 -14.27 8.37 -50.09
CA TYR A 385 -14.02 7.57 -48.89
C TYR A 385 -13.19 6.32 -49.17
N ALA A 386 -12.47 5.87 -48.15
CA ALA A 386 -11.66 4.67 -48.16
C ALA A 386 -11.73 3.97 -46.79
N ARG A 387 -11.48 2.66 -46.76
CA ARG A 387 -11.55 1.83 -45.55
C ARG A 387 -10.29 1.00 -45.40
N ALA A 388 -9.42 1.35 -44.46
CA ALA A 388 -8.29 0.54 -44.03
C ALA A 388 -8.73 -0.55 -43.04
N GLY A 389 -9.62 -1.46 -43.47
CA GLY A 389 -10.03 -2.65 -42.70
C GLY A 389 -11.00 -2.43 -41.53
N HIS A 390 -11.47 -1.21 -41.28
CA HIS A 390 -12.35 -0.84 -40.14
C HIS A 390 -13.83 -1.14 -40.36
N SER A 391 -14.69 -0.91 -39.37
CA SER A 391 -16.14 -1.01 -39.50
C SER A 391 -16.71 -0.25 -40.72
N PRO A 392 -17.85 -0.70 -41.28
CA PRO A 392 -18.49 -0.03 -42.42
C PRO A 392 -18.80 1.44 -42.16
N LEU A 393 -18.78 2.25 -43.22
CA LEU A 393 -19.41 3.58 -43.18
C LEU A 393 -20.91 3.39 -43.46
N PHE A 394 -21.76 3.68 -42.48
CA PHE A 394 -23.21 3.57 -42.63
C PHE A 394 -23.75 4.82 -43.33
N TYR A 395 -24.47 4.63 -44.42
CA TYR A 395 -25.02 5.71 -45.25
C TYR A 395 -26.54 5.60 -45.35
N TYR A 396 -27.25 6.51 -44.69
CA TYR A 396 -28.68 6.70 -44.89
C TYR A 396 -28.95 7.60 -46.09
N ARG A 397 -29.61 7.05 -47.10
CA ARG A 397 -30.10 7.78 -48.27
C ARG A 397 -31.52 8.24 -48.05
N ALA A 398 -31.73 9.54 -47.86
CA ALA A 398 -33.03 10.11 -47.51
C ALA A 398 -34.08 9.90 -48.62
N SER A 399 -33.68 10.00 -49.89
CA SER A 399 -34.58 9.80 -51.03
C SER A 399 -35.16 8.39 -51.13
N ALA A 400 -34.43 7.38 -50.63
CA ALA A 400 -34.86 5.99 -50.62
C ALA A 400 -35.40 5.53 -49.26
N GLY A 401 -35.15 6.29 -48.19
CA GLY A 401 -35.46 5.89 -46.81
C GLY A 401 -34.73 4.63 -46.38
N LYS A 402 -33.50 4.39 -46.89
CA LYS A 402 -32.73 3.16 -46.65
C LYS A 402 -31.33 3.49 -46.15
N VAL A 403 -30.78 2.57 -45.35
CA VAL A 403 -29.38 2.60 -44.91
C VAL A 403 -28.60 1.56 -45.69
N GLU A 404 -27.47 1.97 -46.26
CA GLU A 404 -26.50 1.15 -46.98
C GLU A 404 -25.20 1.09 -46.16
N MET A 405 -24.49 -0.04 -46.21
CA MET A 405 -23.16 -0.18 -45.63
C MET A 405 -22.11 -0.01 -46.73
N LEU A 406 -21.30 1.03 -46.63
CA LEU A 406 -20.22 1.32 -47.58
C LEU A 406 -18.95 0.61 -47.12
N ILE A 407 -18.54 -0.43 -47.87
CA ILE A 407 -17.45 -1.34 -47.51
C ILE A 407 -16.48 -1.49 -48.70
N PRO A 408 -15.73 -0.43 -49.06
CA PRO A 408 -14.70 -0.55 -50.08
C PRO A 408 -13.62 -1.54 -49.60
N ARG A 409 -12.92 -2.19 -50.53
CA ARG A 409 -11.85 -3.11 -50.13
C ARG A 409 -10.72 -2.38 -49.43
N GLY A 410 -10.12 -3.08 -48.47
CA GLY A 410 -8.96 -2.61 -47.75
C GLY A 410 -8.59 -3.51 -46.60
N MET A 411 -7.44 -3.21 -45.99
CA MET A 411 -6.82 -3.96 -44.92
C MET A 411 -6.34 -2.99 -43.83
N GLY A 412 -6.20 -3.45 -42.59
CA GLY A 412 -5.62 -2.64 -41.50
C GLY A 412 -4.18 -2.20 -41.80
N MET A 413 -3.85 -0.98 -41.38
CA MET A 413 -2.49 -0.43 -41.43
C MET A 413 -1.59 -1.22 -40.47
N GLY A 414 -0.33 -1.45 -40.86
CA GLY A 414 0.65 -2.24 -40.11
C GLY A 414 0.66 -3.74 -40.43
N LEU A 415 -0.38 -4.27 -41.10
CA LEU A 415 -0.48 -5.71 -41.40
C LEU A 415 0.40 -6.16 -42.57
N THR A 416 0.76 -5.26 -43.49
CA THR A 416 1.54 -5.60 -44.67
C THR A 416 2.38 -4.41 -45.15
N LYS A 417 3.41 -4.71 -45.95
CA LYS A 417 4.28 -3.70 -46.55
C LYS A 417 3.47 -2.74 -47.43
N THR A 418 3.87 -1.47 -47.44
CA THR A 418 3.17 -0.37 -48.13
C THR A 418 2.77 -0.67 -49.57
N ALA A 419 3.64 -1.28 -50.37
CA ALA A 419 3.33 -1.61 -51.77
C ALA A 419 2.15 -2.59 -51.92
N LYS A 420 2.00 -3.55 -51.00
CA LYS A 420 0.86 -4.48 -50.99
C LYS A 420 -0.38 -3.81 -50.41
N PHE A 421 -0.21 -3.00 -49.37
CA PHE A 421 -1.30 -2.25 -48.75
C PHE A 421 -1.99 -1.32 -49.76
N ASP A 422 -1.21 -0.58 -50.55
CA ASP A 422 -1.67 0.29 -51.64
C ASP A 422 -2.57 -0.46 -52.65
N GLN A 423 -2.15 -1.65 -53.08
CA GLN A 423 -2.92 -2.48 -54.02
C GLN A 423 -4.24 -3.03 -53.47
N LEU A 424 -4.34 -3.15 -52.14
CA LEU A 424 -5.52 -3.71 -51.47
C LEU A 424 -6.55 -2.64 -51.08
N LEU A 425 -6.15 -1.37 -51.09
CA LEU A 425 -6.99 -0.26 -50.65
C LEU A 425 -7.73 0.37 -51.83
N GLU A 426 -9.06 0.35 -51.76
CA GLU A 426 -9.95 0.99 -52.73
C GLU A 426 -10.45 2.35 -52.21
N GLU A 427 -10.68 3.27 -53.13
CA GLU A 427 -11.32 4.56 -52.88
C GLU A 427 -12.56 4.67 -53.75
N GLU A 428 -13.66 5.10 -53.14
CA GLU A 428 -14.92 5.28 -53.84
C GLU A 428 -15.41 6.72 -53.71
N THR A 429 -16.24 7.12 -54.67
CA THR A 429 -16.84 8.46 -54.71
C THR A 429 -18.35 8.34 -54.81
N LEU A 430 -19.04 9.10 -53.99
CA LEU A 430 -20.50 9.13 -53.89
C LEU A 430 -20.97 10.59 -53.91
N HIS A 431 -22.08 10.86 -54.60
CA HIS A 431 -22.79 12.14 -54.46
C HIS A 431 -23.93 11.98 -53.47
N TYR A 432 -24.16 13.00 -52.65
CA TYR A 432 -25.18 12.99 -51.60
C TYR A 432 -26.14 14.17 -51.74
N GLU A 433 -27.31 14.04 -51.13
CA GLU A 433 -28.35 15.07 -51.15
C GLU A 433 -28.69 15.54 -49.73
N PRO A 434 -29.28 16.74 -49.57
CA PRO A 434 -29.76 17.21 -48.28
C PRO A 434 -30.69 16.19 -47.63
N GLY A 435 -30.47 15.92 -46.35
CA GLY A 435 -31.16 14.89 -45.58
C GLY A 435 -30.39 13.58 -45.45
N ASP A 436 -29.39 13.32 -46.29
CA ASP A 436 -28.54 12.13 -46.19
C ASP A 436 -27.68 12.15 -44.92
N ILE A 437 -27.43 10.97 -44.35
CA ILE A 437 -26.67 10.79 -43.10
C ILE A 437 -25.54 9.80 -43.31
N PHE A 438 -24.36 10.12 -42.80
CA PHE A 438 -23.19 9.27 -42.76
C PHE A 438 -22.81 9.03 -41.30
N CYS A 439 -22.70 7.78 -40.89
CA CYS A 439 -22.38 7.38 -39.53
C CYS A 439 -21.13 6.49 -39.52
N PHE A 440 -20.10 6.98 -38.86
CA PHE A 440 -18.86 6.27 -38.57
C PHE A 440 -18.93 5.72 -37.15
N ILE A 441 -18.55 4.48 -36.95
CA ILE A 441 -18.52 3.84 -35.64
C ILE A 441 -17.23 3.04 -35.48
N THR A 442 -16.88 2.74 -34.24
CA THR A 442 -15.96 1.64 -33.88
C THR A 442 -16.76 0.39 -33.51
N ASP A 443 -16.10 -0.76 -33.48
CA ASP A 443 -16.72 -2.06 -33.18
C ASP A 443 -17.32 -2.12 -31.78
N GLY A 444 -16.83 -1.33 -30.82
CA GLY A 444 -17.44 -1.24 -29.48
C GLY A 444 -18.92 -0.88 -29.50
N ILE A 445 -19.43 -0.22 -30.56
CA ILE A 445 -20.87 0.02 -30.74
C ILE A 445 -21.63 -1.26 -31.11
N THR A 446 -21.13 -2.02 -32.08
CA THR A 446 -21.79 -3.24 -32.59
C THR A 446 -21.58 -4.43 -31.67
N GLU A 447 -20.40 -4.54 -31.08
CA GLU A 447 -19.99 -5.61 -30.16
C GLU A 447 -20.36 -5.31 -28.69
N ALA A 448 -21.09 -4.22 -28.42
CA ALA A 448 -21.61 -3.97 -27.09
C ALA A 448 -22.53 -5.14 -26.65
N HIS A 449 -22.16 -5.81 -25.56
CA HIS A 449 -22.90 -6.96 -25.05
C HIS A 449 -23.96 -6.57 -24.01
N SER A 450 -25.10 -7.25 -24.07
CA SER A 450 -26.08 -7.26 -22.98
C SER A 450 -25.64 -8.17 -21.83
N ILE A 451 -26.40 -8.17 -20.73
CA ILE A 451 -26.18 -9.11 -19.60
C ILE A 451 -26.32 -10.58 -20.05
N SER A 452 -27.10 -10.87 -21.09
CA SER A 452 -27.23 -12.23 -21.66
C SER A 452 -26.07 -12.62 -22.59
N GLY A 453 -25.13 -11.71 -22.85
CA GLY A 453 -24.00 -11.92 -23.75
C GLY A 453 -24.31 -11.69 -25.23
N GLU A 454 -25.53 -11.27 -25.57
CA GLU A 454 -25.90 -10.92 -26.95
C GLU A 454 -25.28 -9.58 -27.36
N GLU A 455 -24.78 -9.48 -28.58
CA GLU A 455 -24.25 -8.23 -29.14
C GLU A 455 -25.36 -7.28 -29.59
N PHE A 456 -25.07 -5.97 -29.58
CA PHE A 456 -25.98 -4.96 -30.10
C PHE A 456 -26.24 -5.21 -31.59
N GLY A 457 -25.17 -5.45 -32.35
CA GLY A 457 -25.19 -5.86 -33.75
C GLY A 457 -25.49 -4.72 -34.73
N GLU A 458 -25.10 -4.93 -35.98
CA GLU A 458 -25.31 -3.97 -37.07
C GLU A 458 -26.79 -3.75 -37.37
N GLU A 459 -27.62 -4.79 -37.26
CA GLU A 459 -29.06 -4.73 -37.59
C GLU A 459 -29.81 -3.69 -36.74
N LYS A 460 -29.52 -3.63 -35.43
CA LYS A 460 -30.13 -2.65 -34.53
C LYS A 460 -29.68 -1.23 -34.87
N LEU A 461 -28.42 -1.04 -35.25
CA LEU A 461 -27.91 0.26 -35.69
C LEU A 461 -28.56 0.70 -37.00
N LEU A 462 -28.70 -0.20 -37.97
CA LEU A 462 -29.38 0.06 -39.24
C LEU A 462 -30.82 0.52 -39.01
N HIS A 463 -31.57 -0.18 -38.15
CA HIS A 463 -32.94 0.18 -37.81
C HIS A 463 -33.00 1.58 -37.14
N LEU A 464 -32.11 1.84 -36.19
CA LEU A 464 -32.05 3.13 -35.50
C LEU A 464 -31.77 4.28 -36.47
N LEU A 465 -30.83 4.12 -37.40
CA LEU A 465 -30.51 5.14 -38.41
C LEU A 465 -31.67 5.40 -39.37
N GLN A 466 -32.47 4.37 -39.71
CA GLN A 466 -33.68 4.54 -40.54
C GLN A 466 -34.75 5.41 -39.87
N GLU A 467 -34.85 5.36 -38.53
CA GLU A 467 -35.82 6.13 -37.74
C GLU A 467 -35.39 7.58 -37.47
N CYS A 468 -34.14 7.92 -37.79
CA CYS A 468 -33.53 9.22 -37.45
C CYS A 468 -33.84 10.37 -38.42
N ASN A 469 -34.77 10.18 -39.37
CA ASN A 469 -35.08 11.20 -40.37
C ASN A 469 -35.51 12.54 -39.72
N GLY A 470 -35.01 13.65 -40.27
CA GLY A 470 -35.32 15.01 -39.78
C GLY A 470 -34.61 15.44 -38.50
N THR A 471 -33.85 14.57 -37.82
CA THR A 471 -33.11 14.93 -36.59
C THR A 471 -31.71 15.51 -36.88
N SER A 472 -31.13 16.27 -35.95
CA SER A 472 -29.75 16.79 -36.08
C SER A 472 -28.70 15.71 -35.84
N ALA A 473 -27.50 15.85 -36.39
CA ALA A 473 -26.39 14.90 -36.22
C ALA A 473 -26.10 14.61 -34.74
N LYS A 474 -26.17 15.65 -33.88
CA LYS A 474 -26.04 15.51 -32.43
C LYS A 474 -27.12 14.60 -31.84
N ARG A 475 -28.38 14.77 -32.25
CA ARG A 475 -29.49 13.98 -31.72
C ARG A 475 -29.36 12.50 -32.12
N ILE A 476 -28.94 12.24 -33.36
CA ILE A 476 -28.68 10.90 -33.89
C ILE A 476 -27.59 10.22 -33.06
N ARG A 477 -26.44 10.88 -32.90
CA ARG A 477 -25.33 10.38 -32.06
C ARG A 477 -25.81 10.06 -30.64
N ASP A 478 -26.53 10.97 -30.01
CA ASP A 478 -27.03 10.78 -28.65
C ASP A 478 -28.03 9.60 -28.57
N GLN A 479 -28.85 9.39 -29.61
CA GLN A 479 -29.77 8.25 -29.71
C GLN A 479 -29.02 6.92 -29.84
N ILE A 480 -27.95 6.86 -30.65
CA ILE A 480 -27.10 5.66 -30.78
C ILE A 480 -26.50 5.30 -29.41
N ILE A 481 -25.82 6.25 -28.76
CA ILE A 481 -25.20 6.03 -27.45
C ILE A 481 -26.25 5.62 -26.40
N THR A 482 -27.42 6.25 -26.41
CA THR A 482 -28.51 5.89 -25.48
C THR A 482 -29.02 4.48 -25.74
N ALA A 483 -29.15 4.07 -27.00
CA ALA A 483 -29.62 2.73 -27.37
C ALA A 483 -28.62 1.64 -26.96
N VAL A 484 -27.32 1.88 -27.20
CA VAL A 484 -26.23 0.97 -26.80
C VAL A 484 -26.20 0.83 -25.28
N ASN A 485 -26.21 1.94 -24.54
CA ASN A 485 -26.22 1.92 -23.07
C ASN A 485 -27.46 1.23 -22.49
N ARG A 486 -28.63 1.44 -23.12
CA ARG A 486 -29.87 0.76 -22.70
C ARG A 486 -29.81 -0.74 -22.96
N PHE A 487 -29.21 -1.15 -24.07
CA PHE A 487 -29.06 -2.56 -24.43
C PHE A 487 -28.05 -3.28 -23.52
N ALA A 488 -26.94 -2.62 -23.17
CA ALA A 488 -25.94 -3.14 -22.25
C ALA A 488 -26.44 -3.22 -20.79
N GLU A 489 -27.41 -2.38 -20.42
CA GLU A 489 -27.93 -2.25 -19.05
C GLU A 489 -26.82 -1.99 -18.01
N ASN A 490 -26.51 -2.98 -17.16
CA ASN A 490 -25.46 -2.92 -16.14
C ASN A 490 -24.20 -3.72 -16.55
N ALA A 491 -24.13 -4.23 -17.79
CA ALA A 491 -22.94 -4.88 -18.30
C ALA A 491 -21.77 -3.87 -18.35
N ARG A 492 -20.57 -4.34 -18.01
CA ARG A 492 -19.37 -3.50 -18.09
C ARG A 492 -19.05 -3.24 -19.57
N GLN A 493 -18.74 -1.99 -19.92
CA GLN A 493 -18.24 -1.66 -21.25
C GLN A 493 -16.94 -2.45 -21.52
N HIS A 494 -16.94 -3.22 -22.61
CA HIS A 494 -15.84 -4.10 -22.98
C HIS A 494 -14.85 -3.47 -23.97
N ASP A 495 -15.33 -2.52 -24.78
CA ASP A 495 -14.53 -1.77 -25.74
C ASP A 495 -14.93 -0.31 -25.85
N ASP A 496 -14.03 0.50 -26.41
CA ASP A 496 -14.24 1.93 -26.59
C ASP A 496 -15.43 2.20 -27.52
N LEU A 497 -16.22 3.23 -27.20
CA LEU A 497 -17.38 3.61 -28.01
C LEU A 497 -17.10 4.90 -28.76
N THR A 498 -16.88 4.82 -30.06
CA THR A 498 -16.73 5.99 -30.92
C THR A 498 -17.82 6.06 -31.96
N VAL A 499 -18.45 7.24 -32.07
CA VAL A 499 -19.49 7.53 -33.06
C VAL A 499 -19.25 8.91 -33.63
N VAL A 500 -19.24 9.03 -34.96
CA VAL A 500 -19.26 10.31 -35.67
C VAL A 500 -20.40 10.31 -36.67
N VAL A 501 -21.29 11.30 -36.58
CA VAL A 501 -22.43 11.49 -37.49
C VAL A 501 -22.21 12.76 -38.30
N VAL A 502 -22.41 12.65 -39.62
CA VAL A 502 -22.50 13.78 -40.55
C VAL A 502 -23.86 13.73 -41.22
N LYS A 503 -24.57 14.85 -41.22
CA LYS A 503 -25.83 15.01 -41.95
C LYS A 503 -25.69 16.14 -42.96
N ALA A 504 -26.09 15.89 -44.21
CA ALA A 504 -26.20 16.93 -45.21
C ALA A 504 -27.46 17.79 -44.96
N VAL A 505 -27.35 19.12 -44.96
CA VAL A 505 -28.43 20.07 -44.63
C VAL A 505 -28.78 21.05 -45.74
#